data_AF-A0A3D1JCE3-F1
#
_entry.id   AF-A0A3D1JCE3-F1
#
_cell.length_a   1.000
_cell.length_b   1.000
_cell.length_c   1.000
_cell.angle_alpha   90.00
_cell.angle_beta   90.00
_cell.angle_gamma   90.00
#
_symmetry.space_group_name_H-M   'P 1'
#
loop_
_entity.id
_entity.type
_entity.pdbx_description
1 polymer ?
#
loop_
_entity_poly.entity_id
_entity_poly.type
_entity_poly.pdbx_seq_one_letter_code
_entity_poly.pdbx_strand_id
1 'polypeptide(L)'
;DGTEILVGKNNLQNDQLTLKTARKTDYWLHTKDIPGSHVIIRSDDPTEDTLLEAAELAAYFSKYRQSAQVPVDYVQVKHIRKPNGAKPGFVIYENQKTLYVTPSEAILQLRQ
;
A
#
# COMPACT_ATOMS: atom_id res chain seq x y z
N ASP A 1 -3.45 16.18 -2.77
CA ASP A 1 -4.57 16.84 -2.05
C ASP A 1 -4.35 16.99 -0.52
N GLY A 2 -3.18 16.65 0.03
CA GLY A 2 -2.91 16.75 1.47
C GLY A 2 -3.36 15.53 2.28
N THR A 3 -3.97 14.53 1.64
CA THR A 3 -4.35 13.26 2.28
C THR A 3 -3.09 12.54 2.80
N GLU A 4 -3.12 12.12 4.06
CA GLU A 4 -2.00 11.44 4.71
C GLU A 4 -1.80 10.03 4.12
N ILE A 5 -0.58 9.74 3.69
CA ILE A 5 -0.16 8.42 3.19
C ILE A 5 0.97 7.91 4.08
N LEU A 6 0.83 6.68 4.57
CA LEU A 6 1.78 6.02 5.46
C LEU A 6 2.40 4.81 4.76
N VAL A 7 3.72 4.61 4.93
CA VAL A 7 4.46 3.52 4.30
C VAL A 7 5.22 2.71 5.35
N GLY A 8 5.01 1.40 5.39
CA GLY A 8 5.78 0.50 6.26
C GLY A 8 7.18 0.25 5.69
N LYS A 9 8.23 0.40 6.51
CA LYS A 9 9.63 0.25 6.07
C LYS A 9 10.18 -1.17 6.23
N ASN A 10 9.44 -2.04 6.90
CA ASN A 10 9.79 -3.44 7.12
C ASN A 10 8.54 -4.25 7.51
N ASN A 11 8.66 -5.57 7.59
CA ASN A 11 7.55 -6.48 7.86
C ASN A 11 6.85 -6.24 9.21
N LEU A 12 7.58 -5.84 10.26
CA LEU A 12 6.98 -5.54 11.56
C LEU A 12 6.17 -4.24 11.51
N GLN A 13 6.70 -3.23 10.83
CA GLN A 13 5.97 -1.98 10.59
C GLN A 13 4.77 -2.19 9.67
N ASN A 14 4.86 -3.05 8.65
CA ASN A 14 3.72 -3.40 7.79
C ASN A 14 2.56 -3.96 8.60
N ASP A 15 2.83 -4.90 9.51
CA ASP A 15 1.83 -5.46 10.42
C ASP A 15 1.23 -4.39 11.34
N GLN A 16 2.08 -3.61 11.99
CA GLN A 16 1.61 -2.55 12.89
C GLN A 16 0.75 -1.53 12.14
N LEU A 17 1.21 -1.10 10.98
CA LEU A 17 0.53 -0.12 10.15
C LEU A 17 -0.84 -0.63 9.73
N THR A 18 -0.90 -1.85 9.22
CA THR A 18 -2.12 -2.43 8.62
C THR A 18 -3.13 -2.90 9.67
N LEU A 19 -2.65 -3.52 10.75
CA LEU A 19 -3.51 -4.22 11.71
C LEU A 19 -3.79 -3.41 12.98
N LYS A 20 -3.02 -2.36 13.26
CA LYS A 20 -3.15 -1.56 14.51
C LYS A 20 -3.33 -0.06 14.27
N THR A 21 -2.60 0.52 13.31
CA THR A 21 -2.62 1.97 13.08
C THR A 21 -3.76 2.39 12.15
N ALA A 22 -3.97 1.65 11.07
CA ALA A 22 -4.99 1.95 10.07
C ALA A 22 -6.40 1.74 10.62
N ARG A 23 -7.33 2.61 10.21
CA ARG A 23 -8.77 2.44 10.44
C ARG A 23 -9.31 1.43 9.45
N LYS A 24 -10.41 0.78 9.79
CA LYS A 24 -11.08 -0.20 8.91
C LYS A 24 -11.55 0.39 7.57
N THR A 25 -11.82 1.69 7.54
CA THR A 25 -12.26 2.43 6.34
C THR A 25 -11.11 2.94 5.48
N ASP A 26 -9.88 2.99 6.03
CA ASP A 26 -8.70 3.41 5.28
C ASP A 26 -8.43 2.44 4.13
N TYR A 27 -7.77 2.94 3.09
CA TYR A 27 -7.31 2.10 1.97
C TYR A 27 -5.89 1.61 2.20
N TRP A 28 -5.69 0.34 1.91
CA TRP A 28 -4.39 -0.33 1.89
C TRP A 28 -4.00 -0.65 0.46
N LEU A 29 -2.71 -0.51 0.17
CA LEU A 29 -2.11 -0.77 -1.13
C LEU A 29 -0.83 -1.61 -0.99
N HIS A 30 -0.62 -2.49 -1.96
CA HIS A 30 0.56 -3.34 -2.04
C HIS A 30 0.78 -3.88 -3.45
N THR A 31 2.03 -4.13 -3.82
CA THR A 31 2.35 -4.73 -5.13
C THR A 31 1.81 -6.14 -5.25
N LYS A 32 1.02 -6.38 -6.28
CA LYS A 32 0.37 -7.68 -6.52
C LYS A 32 1.40 -8.79 -6.70
N ASP A 33 1.27 -9.86 -5.91
CA ASP A 33 2.10 -11.08 -5.95
C ASP A 33 3.62 -10.84 -5.78
N ILE A 34 4.03 -9.64 -5.34
CA ILE A 34 5.43 -9.23 -5.27
C ILE A 34 5.73 -8.71 -3.85
N PRO A 35 6.88 -9.07 -3.26
CA PRO A 35 7.31 -8.49 -1.99
C PRO A 35 7.50 -6.96 -2.08
N GLY A 36 6.89 -6.25 -1.14
CA GLY A 36 6.93 -4.79 -1.05
C GLY A 36 6.34 -4.27 0.26
N SER A 37 6.43 -2.96 0.45
CA SER A 37 5.88 -2.24 1.60
C SER A 37 4.37 -2.18 1.59
N HIS A 38 3.76 -2.22 2.78
CA HIS A 38 2.34 -1.88 2.92
C HIS A 38 2.20 -0.36 2.92
N VAL A 39 1.27 0.15 2.11
CA VAL A 39 0.94 1.57 2.04
C VAL A 39 -0.49 1.79 2.50
N ILE A 40 -0.73 2.79 3.34
CA ILE A 40 -2.07 3.16 3.84
C ILE A 40 -2.39 4.58 3.41
N ILE A 41 -3.55 4.79 2.81
CA ILE A 41 -4.16 6.10 2.64
C ILE A 41 -5.15 6.35 3.77
N ARG A 42 -4.98 7.42 4.53
CA ARG A 42 -5.81 7.79 5.67
C ARG A 42 -7.07 8.54 5.22
N SER A 43 -7.86 7.89 4.37
CA SER A 43 -9.14 8.37 3.85
C SER A 43 -10.06 7.19 3.54
N ASP A 44 -11.37 7.38 3.71
CA ASP A 44 -12.41 6.44 3.31
C ASP A 44 -12.91 6.66 1.87
N ASP A 45 -12.61 7.81 1.29
CA ASP A 45 -12.89 8.19 -0.11
C ASP A 45 -11.70 8.96 -0.70
N PRO A 46 -10.59 8.27 -1.02
CA PRO A 46 -9.42 8.92 -1.59
C PRO A 46 -9.67 9.36 -3.04
N THR A 47 -9.10 10.50 -3.42
CA THR A 47 -9.12 10.94 -4.82
C THR A 47 -8.30 9.98 -5.70
N GLU A 48 -8.57 9.98 -7.00
CA GLU A 48 -7.80 9.18 -7.96
C GLU A 48 -6.31 9.53 -7.92
N ASP A 49 -5.98 10.82 -7.77
CA ASP A 49 -4.60 11.28 -7.63
C ASP A 49 -3.92 10.69 -6.38
N THR A 50 -4.59 10.69 -5.23
CA THR A 50 -4.04 10.07 -4.01
C THR A 50 -3.84 8.57 -4.17
N LEU A 51 -4.77 7.88 -4.85
CA LEU A 51 -4.63 6.45 -5.13
C LEU A 51 -3.43 6.17 -6.01
N LEU A 52 -3.22 6.96 -7.06
CA LEU A 52 -2.06 6.85 -7.95
C LEU A 52 -0.74 7.14 -7.21
N GLU A 53 -0.68 8.23 -6.43
CA GLU A 53 0.49 8.55 -5.60
C GLU A 53 0.84 7.41 -4.64
N ALA A 54 -0.16 6.87 -3.94
CA ALA A 54 0.04 5.77 -2.99
C ALA A 54 0.48 4.48 -3.71
N ALA A 55 -0.06 4.22 -4.90
CA ALA A 55 0.32 3.08 -5.70
C ALA A 55 1.77 3.19 -6.20
N GLU A 56 2.19 4.38 -6.64
CA GLU A 56 3.57 4.65 -7.01
C GLU A 56 4.52 4.42 -5.84
N LEU A 57 4.15 4.86 -4.62
CA LEU A 57 4.93 4.57 -3.41
C LEU A 57 5.02 3.06 -3.14
N ALA A 58 3.91 2.32 -3.26
CA ALA A 58 3.91 0.87 -3.08
C ALA A 58 4.83 0.17 -4.10
N ALA A 59 4.75 0.57 -5.37
CA ALA A 59 5.62 0.06 -6.43
C ALA A 59 7.09 0.43 -6.20
N TYR A 60 7.37 1.66 -5.78
CA TYR A 60 8.73 2.15 -5.52
C TYR A 60 9.40 1.43 -4.35
N PHE A 61 8.67 1.15 -3.27
CA PHE A 61 9.15 0.38 -2.11
C PHE A 61 8.96 -1.13 -2.27
N SER A 62 8.93 -1.62 -3.50
CA SER A 62 8.87 -3.04 -3.82
C SER A 62 10.13 -3.53 -4.53
N LYS A 63 10.20 -4.85 -4.77
CA LYS A 63 11.24 -5.41 -5.65
C LYS A 63 11.20 -4.88 -7.09
N TYR A 64 10.09 -4.30 -7.53
CA TYR A 64 9.83 -3.91 -8.92
C TYR A 64 10.02 -2.41 -9.16
N ARG A 65 10.76 -1.71 -8.30
CA ARG A 65 11.02 -0.26 -8.39
C ARG A 65 11.61 0.26 -9.70
N GLN A 66 12.17 -0.61 -10.55
CA GLN A 66 12.75 -0.26 -11.87
C GLN A 66 11.88 -0.76 -13.04
N SER A 67 10.73 -1.38 -12.75
CA SER A 67 9.81 -1.90 -13.78
C SER A 67 8.74 -0.86 -14.12
N ALA A 68 8.27 -0.89 -15.36
CA ALA A 68 7.10 -0.10 -15.78
C ALA A 68 5.81 -0.93 -15.63
N GLN A 69 4.68 -0.24 -15.46
CA GLN A 69 3.35 -0.85 -15.29
C GLN A 69 3.31 -1.93 -14.20
N VAL A 70 3.86 -1.62 -13.02
CA VAL A 70 3.81 -2.48 -11.83
C VAL A 70 2.35 -2.58 -11.36
N PRO A 71 1.81 -3.80 -11.22
CA PRO A 71 0.46 -3.99 -10.70
C PRO A 71 0.45 -3.76 -9.18
N VAL A 72 -0.44 -2.88 -8.73
CA VAL A 72 -0.64 -2.55 -7.31
C VAL A 72 -2.09 -2.79 -6.95
N ASP A 73 -2.31 -3.70 -6.01
CA ASP A 73 -3.63 -3.99 -5.48
C ASP A 73 -3.98 -2.98 -4.39
N TYR A 74 -5.24 -2.56 -4.37
CA TYR A 74 -5.80 -1.71 -3.32
C TYR A 74 -7.15 -2.20 -2.83
N VAL A 75 -7.37 -2.09 -1.52
CA VAL A 75 -8.60 -2.51 -0.85
C VAL A 75 -8.74 -1.80 0.49
N GLN A 76 -9.96 -1.64 1.00
CA GLN A 76 -10.14 -1.15 2.36
C GLN A 76 -9.59 -2.14 3.40
N VAL A 77 -8.98 -1.60 4.45
CA VAL A 77 -8.33 -2.38 5.53
C VAL A 77 -9.29 -3.37 6.19
N LYS A 78 -10.60 -3.10 6.24
CA LYS A 78 -11.62 -4.05 6.75
C LYS A 78 -11.64 -5.41 6.03
N HIS A 79 -11.16 -5.47 4.78
CA HIS A 79 -11.07 -6.70 4.00
C HIS A 79 -9.75 -7.45 4.21
N ILE A 80 -8.82 -6.87 4.95
CA ILE A 80 -7.53 -7.49 5.26
C ILE A 80 -7.67 -8.38 6.48
N ARG A 81 -7.09 -9.57 6.40
CA ARG A 81 -6.98 -10.50 7.52
C ARG A 81 -5.56 -11.03 7.62
N LYS A 82 -5.12 -11.28 8.84
CA LYS A 82 -3.88 -12.00 9.12
C LYS A 82 -4.20 -13.41 9.60
N PRO A 83 -3.79 -14.47 8.89
CA PRO A 83 -3.97 -15.83 9.37
C PRO A 83 -3.18 -16.07 10.66
N ASN A 84 -3.75 -16.90 11.55
CA ASN A 84 -3.12 -17.23 12.82
C ASN A 84 -1.77 -17.91 12.59
N GLY A 85 -0.72 -17.43 13.28
CA GLY A 85 0.64 -17.95 13.15
C GLY A 85 1.40 -17.49 11.90
N ALA A 86 0.81 -16.64 11.05
CA ALA A 86 1.49 -16.13 9.87
C ALA A 86 2.68 -15.22 10.23
N LYS A 87 3.72 -15.26 9.39
CA LYS A 87 4.91 -14.42 9.53
C LYS A 87 4.55 -12.93 9.49
N PRO A 88 5.35 -12.04 10.11
CA PRO A 88 5.13 -10.61 9.98
C PRO A 88 5.10 -10.13 8.53
N GLY A 89 4.21 -9.19 8.23
CA GLY A 89 3.95 -8.66 6.89
C GLY A 89 3.03 -9.53 6.04
N PHE A 90 2.71 -10.76 6.47
CA PHE A 90 1.82 -11.63 5.71
C PHE A 90 0.35 -11.34 6.03
N VAL A 91 -0.40 -10.99 4.99
CA VAL A 91 -1.83 -10.73 5.05
C VAL A 91 -2.54 -11.39 3.87
N ILE A 92 -3.82 -11.69 4.04
CA ILE A 92 -4.73 -12.13 2.99
C ILE A 92 -5.84 -11.09 2.83
N TYR A 93 -6.34 -10.94 1.60
CA TYR A 93 -7.38 -9.99 1.24
C TYR A 93 -8.14 -10.49 0.01
N GLU A 94 -9.36 -9.97 -0.15
CA GLU A 94 -10.26 -10.29 -1.25
C GLU A 94 -10.96 -8.99 -1.69
N ASN A 95 -11.59 -9.00 -2.86
CA ASN A 95 -12.31 -7.86 -3.45
C ASN A 95 -11.45 -6.61 -3.68
N GLN A 96 -10.16 -6.83 -3.94
CA GLN A 96 -9.26 -5.77 -4.34
C GLN A 96 -9.54 -5.29 -5.76
N LYS A 97 -9.09 -4.08 -6.03
CA LYS A 97 -8.91 -3.55 -7.38
C LYS A 97 -7.42 -3.40 -7.65
N THR A 98 -7.03 -3.40 -8.93
CA THR A 98 -5.62 -3.31 -9.33
C THR A 98 -5.40 -2.03 -10.16
N LEU A 99 -4.37 -1.27 -9.79
CA LEU A 99 -3.84 -0.15 -10.56
C LEU A 99 -2.52 -0.57 -11.22
N TYR A 100 -2.19 0.06 -12.34
CA TYR A 100 -0.92 -0.13 -13.02
C TYR A 100 -0.16 1.19 -13.01
N VAL A 101 1.01 1.21 -12.36
CA VAL A 101 1.80 2.43 -12.18
C VAL A 101 3.25 2.21 -12.60
N THR A 102 3.91 3.28 -13.01
CA THR A 102 5.35 3.25 -13.27
C THR A 102 6.04 4.07 -12.17
N PRO A 103 6.72 3.43 -11.21
CA PRO A 103 7.38 4.14 -10.11
C PRO A 103 8.43 5.13 -10.63
N SER A 104 8.40 6.34 -10.08
CA SER A 104 9.36 7.41 -10.39
C SER A 104 10.05 7.88 -9.12
N GLU A 105 11.34 8.20 -9.18
CA GLU A 105 12.08 8.76 -8.03
C GLU A 105 11.53 10.13 -7.59
N ALA A 106 10.82 10.83 -8.48
CA ALA A 106 10.17 12.11 -8.17
C ALA A 106 9.15 12.00 -7.03
N ILE A 107 8.53 10.83 -6.83
CA ILE A 107 7.52 10.63 -5.78
C ILE A 107 8.09 10.83 -4.37
N LEU A 108 9.40 10.60 -4.18
CA LEU A 108 10.07 10.78 -2.89
C LEU A 108 10.28 12.25 -2.51
N GLN A 109 10.25 13.17 -3.48
CA GLN A 109 10.42 14.60 -3.23
C GLN A 109 9.11 15.29 -2.84
N LEU A 110 7.96 14.69 -3.16
CA LEU A 110 6.63 15.25 -2.89
C LEU A 110 6.18 15.14 -1.42
N ARG A 111 6.89 14.38 -0.57
CA ARG A 111 6.44 14.04 0.79
C ARG A 111 7.54 14.17 1.88
N GLN A 112 8.60 14.95 1.61
CA GLN A 112 9.54 15.42 2.66
C GLN A 112 8.99 16.68 3.34
#